data_AF-A0A3R7A4E9-F1
#
_entry.id   AF-A0A3R7A4E9-F1
#
_cell.length_a   1.000
_cell.length_b   1.000
_cell.length_c   1.000
_cell.angle_alpha   90.00
_cell.angle_beta   90.00
_cell.angle_gamma   90.00
#
_symmetry.space_group_name_H-M   'P 1'
#
loop_
_entity.id
_entity.type
_entity.pdbx_description
1 polymer ?
#
loop_
_entity_poly.entity_id
_entity_poly.type
_entity_poly.pdbx_seq_one_letter_code
_entity_poly.pdbx_strand_id
1 'polypeptide(L)'
;NAEVVMVAWEVDVVGAIEAVSAVASLWILCWYPPPENESYHSSYALRPSPTVFKHLFYVCCLVSFVAVLVANIWETDGSCMNSYAVWAFSLQILYWSWSLQDPKCTSRGRLILFDVVFPVSMFITLVVWLGLYPMAGDTRNDLYWNWISWSQHGLNTAVLVVEFLWSDTRSVGWSTGAWVVLFPTTYAIYAWVLHSSHPQSPWMYTFLRVDDPAAPFWYIMLLALHVGLFAVVSCMAACKVRAIEQTPERIHLLARDNHLQIRTY
;
A
#
# COMPACT_ATOMS: atom_id res chain seq x y z
N ASN A 1 48.87 9.17 7.94
CA ASN A 1 48.31 8.50 6.75
C ASN A 1 46.82 8.61 6.82
N ALA A 2 46.27 9.48 5.98
CA ALA A 2 44.84 9.67 5.86
C ALA A 2 44.22 8.36 5.36
N GLU A 3 43.47 7.67 6.21
CA GLU A 3 42.41 6.79 5.74
C GLU A 3 41.43 7.69 4.99
N VAL A 4 41.60 7.74 3.67
CA VAL A 4 40.48 8.04 2.79
C VAL A 4 39.46 6.96 3.11
N VAL A 5 38.48 7.30 3.93
CA VAL A 5 37.24 6.54 4.02
C VAL A 5 36.67 6.59 2.61
N MET A 6 37.04 5.60 1.80
CA MET A 6 36.41 5.35 0.51
C MET A 6 34.97 5.04 0.86
N VAL A 7 34.09 6.04 0.80
CA VAL A 7 32.66 5.82 0.82
C VAL A 7 32.43 4.84 -0.34
N ALA A 8 31.97 3.65 0.01
CA ALA A 8 31.72 2.61 -0.96
C ALA A 8 30.71 3.16 -1.98
N TRP A 9 31.01 3.08 -3.28
CA TRP A 9 30.22 3.70 -4.35
C TRP A 9 28.74 3.25 -4.29
N GLU A 10 28.48 2.09 -3.72
CA GLU A 10 27.17 1.54 -3.40
C GLU A 10 26.33 2.52 -2.58
N VAL A 11 26.93 3.14 -1.55
CA VAL A 11 26.28 4.08 -0.64
C VAL A 11 25.89 5.36 -1.38
N ASP A 12 26.77 5.87 -2.24
CA ASP A 12 26.50 7.07 -3.05
C ASP A 12 25.36 6.81 -4.06
N VAL A 13 25.37 5.64 -4.70
CA VAL A 13 24.34 5.25 -5.66
C VAL A 13 22.99 5.02 -4.96
N VAL A 14 22.96 4.33 -3.82
CA VAL A 14 21.74 4.15 -3.02
C VAL A 14 21.20 5.49 -2.55
N GLY A 15 22.07 6.38 -2.06
CA GLY A 15 21.72 7.75 -1.69
C GLY A 15 21.10 8.54 -2.86
N ALA A 16 21.67 8.42 -4.06
CA ALA A 16 21.12 9.05 -5.26
C ALA A 16 19.75 8.46 -5.66
N ILE A 17 19.57 7.14 -5.59
CA ILE A 17 18.29 6.46 -5.87
C ILE A 17 17.19 6.99 -4.93
N GLU A 18 17.46 7.02 -3.62
CA GLU A 18 16.46 7.49 -2.64
C GLU A 18 16.18 8.98 -2.77
N ALA A 19 17.21 9.80 -3.03
CA ALA A 19 17.03 11.23 -3.27
C ALA A 19 16.15 11.49 -4.51
N VAL A 20 16.43 10.81 -5.63
CA VAL A 20 15.63 10.92 -6.85
C VAL A 20 14.20 10.44 -6.60
N SER A 21 14.02 9.30 -5.92
CA SER A 21 12.71 8.75 -5.57
C SER A 21 11.88 9.74 -4.73
N ALA A 22 12.48 10.31 -3.68
CA ALA A 22 11.84 11.27 -2.81
C ALA A 22 11.48 12.57 -3.55
N VAL A 23 12.43 13.16 -4.28
CA VAL A 23 12.23 14.40 -5.02
C VAL A 23 11.18 14.22 -6.12
N ALA A 24 11.25 13.13 -6.90
CA ALA A 24 10.28 12.85 -7.95
C ALA A 24 8.87 12.66 -7.38
N SER A 25 8.75 11.90 -6.28
CA SER A 25 7.47 11.67 -5.62
C SER A 25 6.87 12.96 -5.08
N LEU A 26 7.66 13.77 -4.37
CA LEU A 26 7.21 15.06 -3.86
C LEU A 26 6.85 16.03 -4.99
N TRP A 27 7.65 16.06 -6.06
CA TRP A 27 7.36 16.87 -7.24
C TRP A 27 6.02 16.47 -7.88
N ILE A 28 5.77 15.19 -8.10
CA ILE A 28 4.48 14.70 -8.62
C ILE A 28 3.34 15.14 -7.70
N LEU A 29 3.48 14.99 -6.38
CA LEU A 29 2.44 15.32 -5.42
C LEU A 29 2.17 16.83 -5.34
N CYS A 30 3.18 17.67 -5.52
CA CYS A 30 3.04 19.12 -5.53
C CYS A 30 2.42 19.65 -6.82
N TRP A 31 2.78 19.07 -7.98
CA TRP A 31 2.39 19.60 -9.30
C TRP A 31 1.19 18.87 -9.91
N TYR A 32 0.96 17.63 -9.52
CA TYR A 32 -0.15 16.79 -9.96
C TYR A 32 -0.84 16.18 -8.74
N PRO A 33 -1.42 17.01 -7.86
CA PRO A 33 -2.07 16.51 -6.66
C PRO A 33 -3.10 15.43 -7.02
N PRO A 34 -3.26 14.41 -6.16
CA PRO A 34 -4.33 13.42 -6.29
C PRO A 34 -5.64 14.08 -6.73
N PRO A 35 -6.27 13.57 -7.80
CA PRO A 35 -7.44 14.20 -8.40
C PRO A 35 -8.52 14.52 -7.36
N GLU A 36 -9.41 15.46 -7.65
CA GLU A 36 -10.54 15.68 -6.74
C GLU A 36 -11.39 14.41 -6.60
N ASN A 37 -12.16 14.32 -5.52
CA ASN A 37 -13.03 13.18 -5.29
C ASN A 37 -13.85 12.82 -6.54
N GLU A 38 -14.41 13.83 -7.22
CA GLU A 38 -15.17 13.70 -8.46
C GLU A 38 -14.46 12.89 -9.55
N SER A 39 -13.15 13.09 -9.71
CA SER A 39 -12.33 12.37 -10.70
C SER A 39 -11.90 10.96 -10.27
N TYR A 40 -11.92 10.64 -8.97
CA TYR A 40 -11.83 9.25 -8.51
C TYR A 40 -13.13 8.50 -8.76
N HIS A 41 -14.24 9.20 -8.91
CA HIS A 41 -15.52 8.57 -9.14
C HIS A 41 -15.62 8.11 -10.60
N SER A 42 -15.93 6.83 -10.73
CA SER A 42 -16.61 6.39 -11.94
C SER A 42 -17.94 7.15 -12.01
N SER A 43 -18.33 7.68 -13.17
CA SER A 43 -19.69 8.21 -13.41
C SER A 43 -20.78 7.17 -13.12
N TYR A 44 -20.38 5.91 -12.88
CA TYR A 44 -21.22 4.78 -12.56
C TYR A 44 -21.25 4.41 -11.05
N ALA A 45 -20.56 5.15 -10.17
CA ALA A 45 -20.57 4.90 -8.73
C ALA A 45 -21.97 5.13 -8.10
N LEU A 46 -22.63 4.06 -7.67
CA LEU A 46 -23.98 4.05 -7.09
C LEU A 46 -24.04 4.50 -5.61
N ARG A 47 -22.91 4.43 -4.89
CA ARG A 47 -22.74 4.75 -3.46
C ARG A 47 -23.91 4.31 -2.58
N PRO A 48 -24.29 3.02 -2.59
CA PRO A 48 -25.34 2.54 -1.72
C PRO A 48 -24.97 2.83 -0.27
N SER A 49 -25.98 3.14 0.54
CA SER A 49 -25.77 3.30 1.98
C SER A 49 -25.09 2.04 2.53
N PRO A 50 -24.04 2.19 3.35
CA PRO A 50 -23.32 1.06 3.92
C PRO A 50 -24.27 0.14 4.67
N THR A 51 -24.25 -1.14 4.32
CA THR A 51 -25.05 -2.16 5.00
C THR A 51 -24.56 -2.34 6.43
N VAL A 52 -25.41 -2.89 7.30
CA VAL A 52 -25.00 -3.27 8.68
C VAL A 52 -23.81 -4.23 8.64
N PHE A 53 -23.81 -5.16 7.68
CA PHE A 53 -22.69 -6.09 7.47
C PHE A 53 -21.38 -5.38 7.13
N LYS A 54 -21.41 -4.34 6.28
CA LYS A 54 -20.23 -3.57 5.91
C LYS A 54 -19.66 -2.77 7.08
N HIS A 55 -20.53 -2.20 7.92
CA HIS A 55 -20.09 -1.56 9.16
C HIS A 55 -19.49 -2.55 10.14
N LEU A 56 -20.14 -3.70 10.36
CA LEU A 56 -19.62 -4.75 11.23
C LEU A 56 -18.24 -5.23 10.74
N PHE A 57 -18.08 -5.41 9.44
CA PHE A 57 -16.80 -5.75 8.81
C PHE A 57 -15.71 -4.72 9.15
N TYR A 58 -15.99 -3.41 9.05
CA TYR A 58 -15.03 -2.37 9.42
C TYR A 58 -14.68 -2.39 10.91
N VAL A 59 -15.66 -2.60 11.80
CA VAL A 59 -15.40 -2.74 13.25
C VAL A 59 -14.51 -3.94 13.51
N CYS A 60 -14.82 -5.11 12.91
CA CYS A 60 -14.02 -6.32 13.07
C CYS A 60 -12.60 -6.16 12.54
N CYS A 61 -12.40 -5.50 11.40
CA CYS A 61 -11.07 -5.20 10.87
C CYS A 61 -10.30 -4.28 11.82
N LEU A 62 -10.90 -3.18 12.27
CA LEU A 62 -10.23 -2.24 13.16
C LEU A 62 -9.82 -2.89 14.49
N VAL A 63 -10.76 -3.58 15.15
CA VAL A 63 -10.49 -4.24 16.44
C VAL A 63 -9.42 -5.31 16.30
N SER A 64 -9.51 -6.16 15.27
CA SER A 64 -8.52 -7.21 15.04
C SER A 64 -7.13 -6.64 14.77
N PHE A 65 -7.02 -5.59 13.95
CA PHE A 65 -5.71 -4.98 13.64
C PHE A 65 -5.11 -4.28 14.86
N VAL A 66 -5.92 -3.58 15.65
CA VAL A 66 -5.43 -2.99 16.91
C VAL A 66 -4.96 -4.08 17.87
N ALA A 67 -5.70 -5.18 18.01
CA ALA A 67 -5.32 -6.30 18.86
C ALA A 67 -4.00 -6.96 18.41
N VAL A 68 -3.85 -7.21 17.10
CA VAL A 68 -2.60 -7.74 16.51
C VAL A 68 -1.42 -6.81 16.78
N LEU A 69 -1.60 -5.49 16.59
CA LEU A 69 -0.53 -4.52 16.83
C LEU A 69 -0.11 -4.47 18.30
N VAL A 70 -1.09 -4.44 19.22
CA VAL A 70 -0.82 -4.46 20.67
C VAL A 70 -0.09 -5.73 21.08
N ALA A 71 -0.52 -6.89 20.59
CA ALA A 71 0.15 -8.16 20.88
C ALA A 71 1.59 -8.18 20.35
N ASN A 72 1.82 -7.68 19.13
CA ASN A 72 3.16 -7.63 18.56
C ASN A 72 4.09 -6.69 19.33
N ILE A 73 3.59 -5.54 19.77
CA ILE A 73 4.33 -4.61 20.63
C ILE A 73 4.70 -5.30 21.94
N TRP A 74 3.76 -6.04 22.55
CA TRP A 74 4.03 -6.79 23.77
C TRP A 74 5.09 -7.88 23.55
N GLU A 75 4.93 -8.73 22.53
CA GLU A 75 5.83 -9.87 22.29
C GLU A 75 7.26 -9.44 21.93
N THR A 76 7.42 -8.25 21.36
CA THR A 76 8.72 -7.75 20.87
C THR A 76 9.31 -6.64 21.72
N ASP A 77 8.71 -6.34 22.89
CA ASP A 77 9.05 -5.19 23.74
C ASP A 77 9.13 -3.86 22.95
N GLY A 78 8.24 -3.70 21.98
CA GLY A 78 8.14 -2.54 21.09
C GLY A 78 9.13 -2.52 19.92
N SER A 79 10.08 -3.46 19.83
CA SER A 79 11.06 -3.48 18.73
C SER A 79 10.42 -3.67 17.35
N CYS A 80 9.21 -4.28 17.27
CA CYS A 80 8.47 -4.43 16.01
C CYS A 80 8.12 -3.09 15.33
N MET A 81 8.09 -1.97 16.08
CA MET A 81 7.78 -0.64 15.56
C MET A 81 8.79 -0.16 14.51
N ASN A 82 9.99 -0.75 14.51
CA ASN A 82 11.02 -0.45 13.52
C ASN A 82 10.79 -1.17 12.18
N SER A 83 9.82 -2.10 12.09
CA SER A 83 9.58 -2.90 10.88
C SER A 83 8.67 -2.20 9.87
N TYR A 84 8.96 -2.39 8.58
CA TYR A 84 8.16 -1.84 7.49
C TYR A 84 6.71 -2.37 7.52
N ALA A 85 6.55 -3.64 7.87
CA ALA A 85 5.24 -4.26 7.96
C ALA A 85 4.36 -3.59 9.02
N VAL A 86 4.91 -3.24 10.20
CA VAL A 86 4.16 -2.53 11.24
C VAL A 86 3.80 -1.10 10.82
N TRP A 87 4.66 -0.42 10.05
CA TRP A 87 4.31 0.89 9.48
C TRP A 87 3.10 0.78 8.52
N ALA A 88 3.14 -0.19 7.60
CA ALA A 88 2.03 -0.44 6.68
C ALA A 88 0.75 -0.89 7.41
N PHE A 89 0.89 -1.73 8.43
CA PHE A 89 -0.21 -2.20 9.26
C PHE A 89 -0.86 -1.06 10.06
N SER A 90 -0.06 -0.10 10.52
CA SER A 90 -0.54 1.12 11.18
C SER A 90 -1.33 2.01 10.22
N LEU A 91 -0.90 2.16 8.96
CA LEU A 91 -1.70 2.84 7.93
C LEU A 91 -3.04 2.14 7.66
N GLN A 92 -3.09 0.80 7.74
CA GLN A 92 -4.35 0.07 7.63
C GLN A 92 -5.27 0.31 8.83
N ILE A 93 -4.74 0.44 10.06
CA ILE A 93 -5.54 0.86 11.23
C ILE A 93 -6.15 2.24 10.98
N LEU A 94 -5.37 3.19 10.45
CA LEU A 94 -5.90 4.51 10.05
C LEU A 94 -6.98 4.39 8.98
N TYR A 95 -6.78 3.52 7.98
CA TYR A 95 -7.75 3.27 6.93
C TYR A 95 -9.08 2.73 7.48
N TRP A 96 -9.05 1.71 8.34
CA TRP A 96 -10.25 1.13 8.93
C TRP A 96 -10.95 2.11 9.88
N SER A 97 -10.19 2.88 10.64
CA SER A 97 -10.72 3.98 11.47
C SER A 97 -11.45 5.03 10.64
N TRP A 98 -10.88 5.41 9.49
CA TRP A 98 -11.50 6.37 8.57
C TRP A 98 -12.73 5.78 7.88
N SER A 99 -12.70 4.49 7.56
CA SER A 99 -13.81 3.78 6.92
C SER A 99 -15.06 3.69 7.81
N LEU A 100 -14.90 3.71 9.14
CA LEU A 100 -16.02 3.82 10.08
C LEU A 100 -16.66 5.22 10.09
N GLN A 101 -15.85 6.27 9.91
CA GLN A 101 -16.32 7.66 9.95
C GLN A 101 -16.92 8.12 8.62
N ASP A 102 -16.37 7.63 7.51
CA ASP A 102 -16.84 7.91 6.15
C ASP A 102 -17.19 6.60 5.44
N PRO A 103 -18.25 5.89 5.85
CA PRO A 103 -18.56 4.56 5.30
C PRO A 103 -19.07 4.61 3.85
N LYS A 104 -19.51 5.78 3.37
CA LYS A 104 -19.88 6.02 1.96
C LYS A 104 -18.67 6.26 1.04
N CYS A 105 -17.45 6.32 1.59
CA CYS A 105 -16.21 6.55 0.85
C CYS A 105 -16.23 7.84 0.03
N THR A 106 -16.63 8.93 0.69
CA THR A 106 -16.69 10.27 0.09
C THR A 106 -15.42 11.07 0.33
N SER A 107 -14.52 10.64 1.22
CA SER A 107 -13.29 11.34 1.56
C SER A 107 -12.18 11.02 0.57
N ARG A 108 -11.57 12.07 0.01
CA ARG A 108 -10.39 11.95 -0.86
C ARG A 108 -9.22 11.28 -0.13
N GLY A 109 -9.03 11.65 1.14
CA GLY A 109 -7.98 11.08 1.98
C GLY A 109 -8.14 9.58 2.16
N ARG A 110 -9.37 9.09 2.34
CA ARG A 110 -9.65 7.65 2.46
C ARG A 110 -9.34 6.91 1.14
N LEU A 111 -9.71 7.49 0.01
CA LEU A 111 -9.44 6.91 -1.31
C LEU A 111 -7.95 6.80 -1.61
N ILE A 112 -7.21 7.89 -1.37
CA ILE A 112 -5.74 7.91 -1.50
C ILE A 112 -5.11 6.89 -0.55
N LEU A 113 -5.57 6.84 0.70
CA LEU A 113 -5.03 5.90 1.67
C LEU A 113 -5.24 4.46 1.22
N PHE A 114 -6.40 4.12 0.63
CA PHE A 114 -6.61 2.80 0.03
C PHE A 114 -5.67 2.52 -1.15
N ASP A 115 -5.48 3.52 -2.03
CA ASP A 115 -4.52 3.43 -3.15
C ASP A 115 -3.09 3.17 -2.68
N VAL A 116 -2.76 3.54 -1.44
CA VAL A 116 -1.45 3.28 -0.82
C VAL A 116 -1.42 1.93 -0.11
N VAL A 117 -2.34 1.70 0.84
CA VAL A 117 -2.26 0.50 1.70
C VAL A 117 -2.49 -0.79 0.92
N PHE A 118 -3.29 -0.76 -0.14
CA PHE A 118 -3.59 -1.97 -0.92
C PHE A 118 -2.37 -2.53 -1.66
N PRO A 119 -1.69 -1.78 -2.54
CA PRO A 119 -0.47 -2.29 -3.19
C PRO A 119 0.67 -2.53 -2.20
N VAL A 120 0.82 -1.72 -1.14
CA VAL A 120 1.84 -1.95 -0.09
C VAL A 120 1.58 -3.26 0.66
N SER A 121 0.32 -3.57 0.99
CA SER A 121 -0.04 -4.84 1.64
C SER A 121 0.24 -6.02 0.71
N MET A 122 -0.10 -5.91 -0.58
CA MET A 122 0.25 -6.91 -1.59
C MET A 122 1.77 -7.12 -1.68
N PHE A 123 2.56 -6.04 -1.64
CA PHE A 123 4.02 -6.11 -1.66
C PHE A 123 4.54 -6.91 -0.47
N ILE A 124 4.10 -6.56 0.74
CA ILE A 124 4.50 -7.26 1.97
C ILE A 124 4.13 -8.73 1.88
N THR A 125 2.90 -9.05 1.49
CA THR A 125 2.45 -10.45 1.31
C THR A 125 3.35 -11.20 0.35
N LEU A 126 3.64 -10.64 -0.83
CA LEU A 126 4.47 -11.33 -1.82
C LEU A 126 5.92 -11.49 -1.34
N VAL A 127 6.53 -10.44 -0.81
CA VAL A 127 7.93 -10.49 -0.33
C VAL A 127 8.07 -11.45 0.84
N VAL A 128 7.14 -11.44 1.79
CA VAL A 128 7.18 -12.35 2.94
C VAL A 128 7.00 -13.79 2.48
N TRP A 129 5.92 -14.11 1.76
CA TRP A 129 5.59 -15.51 1.48
C TRP A 129 6.42 -16.12 0.34
N LEU A 130 6.85 -15.32 -0.65
CA LEU A 130 7.63 -15.81 -1.80
C LEU A 130 9.14 -15.62 -1.62
N GLY A 131 9.57 -14.68 -0.79
CA GLY A 131 10.98 -14.38 -0.55
C GLY A 131 11.43 -14.81 0.85
N LEU A 132 10.97 -14.11 1.87
CA LEU A 132 11.52 -14.23 3.23
C LEU A 132 11.17 -15.57 3.90
N TYR A 133 9.98 -16.12 3.67
CA TYR A 133 9.54 -17.40 4.23
C TYR A 133 10.39 -18.57 3.71
N PRO A 134 10.62 -18.74 2.39
CA PRO A 134 11.56 -19.74 1.89
C PRO A 134 13.00 -19.54 2.40
N MET A 135 13.45 -18.28 2.49
CA MET A 135 14.82 -17.95 2.92
C MET A 135 15.09 -18.21 4.40
N ALA A 136 14.06 -18.26 5.25
CA ALA A 136 14.21 -18.47 6.69
C ALA A 136 14.53 -19.92 7.11
N GLY A 137 14.61 -20.85 6.15
CA GLY A 137 15.08 -22.23 6.38
C GLY A 137 14.31 -22.93 7.50
N ASP A 138 15.02 -23.40 8.52
CA ASP A 138 14.42 -24.17 9.62
C ASP A 138 13.61 -23.30 10.59
N THR A 139 13.88 -21.99 10.66
CA THR A 139 13.18 -21.05 11.56
C THR A 139 11.88 -20.48 10.97
N ARG A 140 11.57 -20.81 9.71
CA ARG A 140 10.44 -20.20 8.98
C ARG A 140 9.09 -20.37 9.68
N ASN A 141 8.85 -21.51 10.31
CA ASN A 141 7.55 -21.76 10.96
C ASN A 141 7.40 -20.93 12.23
N ASP A 142 8.48 -20.80 13.01
CA ASP A 142 8.46 -20.01 14.24
C ASP A 142 8.25 -18.53 13.93
N LEU A 143 8.94 -18.03 12.90
CA LEU A 143 8.86 -16.64 12.49
C LEU A 143 7.55 -16.27 11.79
N TYR A 144 7.03 -17.15 10.92
CA TYR A 144 5.93 -16.77 10.03
C TYR A 144 4.60 -17.46 10.29
N TRP A 145 4.59 -18.63 10.94
CA TRP A 145 3.38 -19.42 11.19
C TRP A 145 2.68 -19.09 12.52
N ASN A 146 3.07 -17.99 13.17
CA ASN A 146 2.31 -17.43 14.28
C ASN A 146 1.17 -16.52 13.76
N TRP A 147 0.16 -16.33 14.60
CA TRP A 147 -1.05 -15.58 14.24
C TRP A 147 -0.78 -14.09 13.96
N ILE A 148 0.26 -13.50 14.55
CA ILE A 148 0.64 -12.10 14.33
C ILE A 148 1.20 -11.92 12.92
N SER A 149 2.20 -12.72 12.55
CA SER A 149 2.78 -12.74 11.21
C SER A 149 1.72 -13.03 10.16
N TRP A 150 0.89 -14.05 10.37
CA TRP A 150 -0.18 -14.38 9.42
C TRP A 150 -1.16 -13.22 9.25
N SER A 151 -1.45 -12.49 10.32
CA SER A 151 -2.30 -11.30 10.29
C SER A 151 -1.65 -10.14 9.52
N GLN A 152 -0.37 -9.88 9.75
CA GLN A 152 0.38 -8.76 9.17
C GLN A 152 0.86 -8.98 7.74
N HIS A 153 0.95 -10.24 7.29
CA HIS A 153 1.53 -10.58 6.00
C HIS A 153 0.59 -11.37 5.09
N GLY A 154 -0.54 -11.89 5.60
CA GLY A 154 -1.52 -12.64 4.80
C GLY A 154 -2.93 -12.07 4.89
N LEU A 155 -3.51 -12.14 6.10
CA LEU A 155 -4.90 -11.78 6.34
C LEU A 155 -5.20 -10.32 5.98
N ASN A 156 -4.26 -9.41 6.25
CA ASN A 156 -4.43 -7.99 5.94
C ASN A 156 -4.70 -7.71 4.45
N THR A 157 -3.95 -8.35 3.56
CA THR A 157 -4.16 -8.24 2.12
C THR A 157 -5.49 -8.87 1.72
N ALA A 158 -5.87 -10.00 2.32
CA ALA A 158 -7.15 -10.65 2.05
C ALA A 158 -8.35 -9.76 2.40
N VAL A 159 -8.33 -9.07 3.56
CA VAL A 159 -9.41 -8.16 3.93
C VAL A 159 -9.46 -6.91 3.04
N LEU A 160 -8.31 -6.42 2.54
CA LEU A 160 -8.28 -5.34 1.55
C LEU A 160 -8.82 -5.78 0.19
N VAL A 161 -8.61 -7.03 -0.23
CA VAL A 161 -9.27 -7.60 -1.41
C VAL A 161 -10.79 -7.63 -1.22
N VAL A 162 -11.28 -8.07 -0.06
CA VAL A 162 -12.72 -8.04 0.25
C VAL A 162 -13.26 -6.61 0.17
N GLU A 163 -12.55 -5.65 0.75
CA GLU A 163 -12.93 -4.23 0.68
C GLU A 163 -12.90 -3.69 -0.75
N PHE A 164 -11.91 -4.06 -1.57
CA PHE A 164 -11.86 -3.69 -2.98
C PHE A 164 -13.08 -4.20 -3.75
N LEU A 165 -13.47 -5.46 -3.51
CA LEU A 165 -14.62 -6.09 -4.17
C LEU A 165 -15.95 -5.48 -3.71
N TRP A 166 -16.11 -5.22 -2.40
CA TRP A 166 -17.33 -4.68 -1.81
C TRP A 166 -17.46 -3.15 -1.90
N SER A 167 -16.38 -2.46 -2.22
CA SER A 167 -16.43 -1.03 -2.50
C SER A 167 -17.10 -0.76 -3.85
N ASP A 168 -17.54 0.47 -4.05
CA ASP A 168 -18.08 0.88 -5.34
C ASP A 168 -16.98 0.89 -6.42
N THR A 169 -17.37 0.96 -7.70
CA THR A 169 -16.41 1.21 -8.77
C THR A 169 -15.81 2.59 -8.68
N ARG A 170 -14.49 2.65 -8.86
CA ARG A 170 -13.74 3.89 -8.90
C ARG A 170 -12.50 3.73 -9.76
N SER A 171 -12.01 4.84 -10.29
CA SER A 171 -10.68 4.92 -10.89
C SER A 171 -9.61 5.06 -9.80
N VAL A 172 -8.37 4.75 -10.16
CA VAL A 172 -7.17 5.02 -9.35
C VAL A 172 -6.44 6.17 -10.02
N GLY A 173 -6.21 7.26 -9.29
CA GLY A 173 -5.49 8.41 -9.80
C GLY A 173 -4.01 8.09 -9.95
N TRP A 174 -3.42 8.28 -11.12
CA TRP A 174 -2.02 7.92 -11.36
C TRP A 174 -1.04 8.57 -10.38
N SER A 175 -1.34 9.79 -9.91
CA SER A 175 -0.48 10.53 -8.98
C SER A 175 -0.48 9.96 -7.56
N THR A 176 -1.41 9.07 -7.19
CA THR A 176 -1.30 8.33 -5.91
C THR A 176 -0.18 7.31 -5.92
N GLY A 177 0.30 6.91 -7.11
CA GLY A 177 1.51 6.11 -7.25
C GLY A 177 2.73 6.79 -6.62
N ALA A 178 2.79 8.13 -6.60
CA ALA A 178 3.85 8.86 -5.91
C ALA A 178 3.81 8.65 -4.39
N TRP A 179 2.64 8.50 -3.77
CA TRP A 179 2.56 8.12 -2.35
C TRP A 179 3.02 6.67 -2.12
N VAL A 180 2.69 5.76 -3.04
CA VAL A 180 3.12 4.35 -2.97
C VAL A 180 4.64 4.21 -3.08
N VAL A 181 5.30 5.10 -3.82
CA VAL A 181 6.77 5.15 -3.94
C VAL A 181 7.40 5.90 -2.77
N LEU A 182 6.81 7.02 -2.34
CA LEU A 182 7.33 7.81 -1.23
C LEU A 182 7.33 7.05 0.09
N PHE A 183 6.35 6.17 0.31
CA PHE A 183 6.23 5.39 1.55
C PHE A 183 7.45 4.46 1.81
N PRO A 184 7.83 3.54 0.90
CA PRO A 184 9.04 2.74 1.06
C PRO A 184 10.32 3.59 1.08
N THR A 185 10.42 4.65 0.28
CA THR A 185 11.57 5.57 0.32
C THR A 185 11.73 6.22 1.68
N THR A 186 10.64 6.68 2.28
CA THR A 186 10.65 7.26 3.63
C THR A 186 11.10 6.23 4.66
N TYR A 187 10.62 4.99 4.54
CA TYR A 187 11.05 3.91 5.42
C TYR A 187 12.54 3.57 5.23
N ALA A 188 13.04 3.51 4.00
CA ALA A 188 14.43 3.21 3.72
C ALA A 188 15.37 4.28 4.30
N ILE A 189 15.01 5.56 4.14
CA ILE A 189 15.72 6.68 4.79
C ILE A 189 15.68 6.52 6.31
N TYR A 190 14.52 6.21 6.88
CA TYR A 190 14.38 5.97 8.32
C TYR A 190 15.27 4.80 8.80
N ALA A 191 15.26 3.66 8.10
CA ALA A 191 16.06 2.49 8.44
C ALA A 191 17.55 2.80 8.40
N TRP A 192 17.98 3.60 7.42
CA TRP A 192 19.35 4.06 7.30
C TRP A 192 19.75 5.01 8.44
N VAL A 193 18.89 5.97 8.80
CA VAL A 193 19.12 6.87 9.96
C VAL A 193 19.18 6.06 11.26
N LEU A 194 18.28 5.09 11.44
CA LEU A 194 18.25 4.23 12.62
C LEU A 194 19.55 3.42 12.75
N HIS A 195 20.00 2.79 11.67
CA HIS A 195 21.25 2.03 11.63
C HIS A 195 22.47 2.93 11.85
N SER A 196 22.50 4.12 11.24
CA SER A 196 23.58 5.09 11.46
C SER A 196 23.66 5.56 12.93
N SER A 197 22.52 5.62 13.61
CA SER A 197 22.44 5.98 15.03
C SER A 197 22.82 4.82 15.95
N HIS A 198 22.66 3.57 15.49
CA HIS A 198 22.99 2.35 16.23
C HIS A 198 23.73 1.35 15.33
N PRO A 199 25.00 1.59 14.98
CA PRO A 199 25.71 0.79 13.97
C PRO A 199 25.92 -0.68 14.35
N GLN A 200 25.86 -0.98 15.64
CA GLN A 200 26.00 -2.35 16.16
C GLN A 200 24.70 -3.16 16.05
N SER A 201 23.56 -2.50 15.81
CA SER A 201 22.30 -3.18 15.60
C SER A 201 22.23 -3.74 14.18
N PRO A 202 21.84 -5.01 14.00
CA PRO A 202 21.69 -5.58 12.67
C PRO A 202 20.63 -4.81 11.89
N TRP A 203 20.80 -4.75 10.56
CA TRP A 203 19.76 -4.25 9.68
C TRP A 203 18.48 -5.06 9.86
N MET A 204 17.34 -4.37 9.98
CA MET A 204 16.02 -5.02 10.06
C MET A 204 15.74 -5.91 8.84
N TYR A 205 16.22 -5.48 7.68
CA TYR A 205 16.16 -6.24 6.45
C TYR A 205 17.54 -6.25 5.80
N THR A 206 18.05 -7.44 5.50
CA THR A 206 19.38 -7.61 4.90
C THR A 206 19.51 -6.92 3.54
N PHE A 207 18.42 -6.85 2.77
CA PHE A 207 18.38 -6.17 1.47
C PHE A 207 18.38 -4.62 1.56
N LEU A 208 18.29 -4.03 2.76
CA LEU A 208 18.48 -2.59 2.98
C LEU A 208 19.92 -2.23 3.35
N ARG A 209 20.80 -3.22 3.48
CA ARG A 209 22.20 -2.97 3.80
C ARG A 209 22.88 -2.21 2.66
N VAL A 210 23.35 -1.00 2.94
CA VAL A 210 23.89 -0.08 1.92
C VAL A 210 25.34 -0.38 1.51
N ASP A 211 26.08 -1.11 2.34
CA ASP A 211 27.45 -1.57 2.07
C ASP A 211 27.50 -2.89 1.29
N ASP A 212 26.35 -3.43 0.88
CA ASP A 212 26.29 -4.60 0.01
C ASP A 212 26.54 -4.21 -1.46
N PRO A 213 27.43 -4.89 -2.21
CA PRO A 213 27.62 -4.65 -3.64
C PRO A 213 26.33 -4.74 -4.48
N ALA A 214 25.33 -5.50 -4.01
CA ALA A 214 24.02 -5.61 -4.64
C ALA A 214 23.00 -4.57 -4.13
N ALA A 215 23.37 -3.67 -3.21
CA ALA A 215 22.44 -2.69 -2.62
C ALA A 215 21.72 -1.85 -3.68
N PRO A 216 22.39 -1.28 -4.71
CA PRO A 216 21.68 -0.54 -5.76
C PRO A 216 20.57 -1.36 -6.43
N PHE A 217 20.81 -2.64 -6.67
CA PHE A 217 19.83 -3.55 -7.24
C PHE A 217 18.63 -3.76 -6.30
N TRP A 218 18.87 -4.02 -5.01
CA TRP A 218 17.79 -4.23 -4.04
C TRP A 218 16.88 -3.01 -3.91
N TYR A 219 17.46 -1.81 -3.86
CA TYR A 219 16.72 -0.57 -3.77
C TYR A 219 15.89 -0.29 -5.04
N ILE A 220 16.48 -0.46 -6.23
CA ILE A 220 15.74 -0.35 -7.50
C ILE A 220 14.60 -1.39 -7.55
N MET A 221 14.87 -2.64 -7.17
CA MET A 221 13.88 -3.70 -7.19
C MET A 221 12.73 -3.43 -6.22
N LEU A 222 13.04 -2.90 -5.02
CA LEU A 222 12.05 -2.52 -4.03
C LEU A 222 11.10 -1.46 -4.59
N LEU A 223 11.61 -0.40 -5.21
CA LEU A 223 10.79 0.63 -5.85
C LEU A 223 10.01 0.07 -7.04
N ALA A 224 10.65 -0.72 -7.90
CA ALA A 224 10.02 -1.31 -9.08
C ALA A 224 8.85 -2.24 -8.71
N LEU A 225 8.97 -3.03 -7.64
CA LEU A 225 7.89 -3.90 -7.16
C LEU A 225 6.70 -3.09 -6.65
N HIS A 226 6.93 -2.00 -5.90
CA HIS A 226 5.86 -1.11 -5.46
C HIS A 226 5.12 -0.45 -6.64
N VAL A 227 5.87 0.05 -7.63
CA VAL A 227 5.29 0.61 -8.87
C VAL A 227 4.51 -0.46 -9.64
N GLY A 228 5.05 -1.67 -9.78
CA GLY A 228 4.40 -2.78 -10.46
C GLY A 228 3.09 -3.19 -9.79
N LEU A 229 3.06 -3.28 -8.46
CA LEU A 229 1.85 -3.62 -7.71
C LEU A 229 0.82 -2.50 -7.70
N PHE A 230 1.24 -1.24 -7.70
CA PHE A 230 0.35 -0.12 -7.93
C PHE A 230 -0.30 -0.19 -9.33
N ALA A 231 0.47 -0.56 -10.35
CA ALA A 231 -0.08 -0.77 -11.70
C ALA A 231 -1.09 -1.93 -11.73
N VAL A 232 -0.84 -3.02 -10.99
CA VAL A 232 -1.82 -4.12 -10.82
C VAL A 232 -3.12 -3.62 -10.20
N VAL A 233 -3.05 -2.89 -9.08
CA VAL A 233 -4.25 -2.33 -8.43
C VAL A 233 -5.00 -1.36 -9.35
N SER A 234 -4.27 -0.52 -10.09
CA SER A 234 -4.85 0.39 -11.07
C SER A 234 -5.56 -0.35 -12.21
N CYS A 235 -4.95 -1.45 -12.70
CA CYS A 235 -5.54 -2.32 -13.71
C CYS A 235 -6.80 -3.03 -13.19
N MET A 236 -6.76 -3.58 -11.98
CA MET A 236 -7.92 -4.19 -11.33
C MET A 236 -9.09 -3.19 -11.22
N ALA A 237 -8.81 -1.95 -10.79
CA ALA A 237 -9.81 -0.90 -10.71
C ALA A 237 -10.40 -0.55 -12.09
N ALA A 238 -9.56 -0.39 -13.11
CA ALA A 238 -10.00 -0.14 -14.49
C ALA A 238 -10.86 -1.29 -15.04
N CYS A 239 -10.47 -2.55 -14.81
CA CYS A 239 -11.25 -3.72 -15.18
C CYS A 239 -12.61 -3.73 -14.48
N LYS A 240 -12.67 -3.39 -13.19
CA LYS A 240 -13.93 -3.31 -12.43
C LYS A 240 -14.85 -2.22 -13.01
N VAL A 241 -14.31 -1.05 -13.36
CA VAL A 241 -15.06 0.03 -14.02
C VAL A 241 -15.64 -0.46 -15.36
N ARG A 242 -14.80 -1.04 -16.22
CA ARG A 242 -15.22 -1.58 -17.53
C ARG A 242 -16.28 -2.68 -17.41
N ALA A 243 -16.16 -3.56 -16.42
CA ALA A 243 -17.13 -4.62 -16.20
C ALA A 243 -18.52 -4.05 -15.87
N ILE A 244 -18.58 -2.98 -15.06
CA ILE A 244 -19.85 -2.32 -14.76
C ILE A 244 -20.42 -1.59 -15.97
N GLU A 245 -19.58 -0.94 -16.78
CA GLU A 245 -20.00 -0.28 -18.04
C GLU A 245 -20.72 -1.23 -19.01
N GLN A 246 -20.33 -2.50 -19.03
CA GLN A 246 -20.88 -3.51 -19.94
C GLN A 246 -22.17 -4.20 -19.43
N THR A 247 -22.73 -3.78 -18.29
CA THR A 247 -23.91 -4.45 -17.69
C THR A 247 -25.19 -4.17 -18.51
N PRO A 248 -25.96 -5.19 -18.93
CA PRO A 248 -27.09 -5.04 -19.86
C PRO A 248 -28.19 -4.06 -19.41
N GLU A 249 -28.52 -4.05 -18.12
CA GLU A 249 -29.52 -3.11 -17.55
C GLU A 249 -29.14 -1.65 -17.81
N ARG A 250 -27.83 -1.33 -17.85
CA ARG A 250 -27.32 0.01 -18.11
C ARG A 250 -27.32 0.36 -19.60
N ILE A 251 -26.98 -0.59 -20.47
CA ILE A 251 -27.09 -0.42 -21.93
C ILE A 251 -28.53 -0.05 -22.28
N HIS A 252 -29.51 -0.71 -21.65
CA HIS A 252 -30.93 -0.39 -21.85
C HIS A 252 -31.36 0.98 -21.33
N LEU A 253 -30.83 1.44 -20.18
CA LEU A 253 -31.12 2.79 -19.66
C LEU A 253 -30.53 3.89 -20.56
N LEU A 254 -29.27 3.74 -20.99
CA LEU A 254 -28.63 4.69 -21.90
C LEU A 254 -29.27 4.69 -23.29
N ALA A 255 -29.67 3.53 -23.80
CA ALA A 255 -30.42 3.43 -25.06
C ALA A 255 -31.80 4.10 -24.96
N ARG A 256 -32.47 3.99 -23.81
CA ARG A 256 -33.77 4.63 -23.55
C ARG A 256 -33.66 6.16 -23.52
N ASP A 257 -32.64 6.70 -22.85
CA ASP A 257 -32.42 8.15 -22.79
C ASP A 257 -32.04 8.74 -24.15
N ASN A 258 -31.21 8.04 -24.93
CA ASN A 258 -30.91 8.42 -26.32
C ASN A 258 -32.17 8.38 -27.21
N HIS A 259 -33.05 7.40 -27.05
CA HIS A 259 -34.33 7.36 -27.77
C HIS A 259 -35.29 8.49 -27.39
N LEU A 260 -35.26 8.96 -26.13
CA LEU A 260 -36.04 10.11 -25.68
C LEU A 260 -35.49 11.43 -26.24
N GLN A 261 -34.17 11.57 -26.34
CA GLN A 261 -33.56 12.73 -26.99
C GLN A 261 -33.81 12.78 -28.50
N ILE A 262 -33.81 11.65 -29.20
CA ILE A 262 -34.09 11.62 -30.65
C ILE A 262 -35.56 11.94 -30.96
N ARG A 263 -36.51 11.65 -30.05
CA ARG A 263 -37.94 12.00 -30.23
C ARG A 263 -38.29 13.45 -29.88
N THR A 264 -37.36 14.21 -29.31
CA THR A 264 -37.57 15.61 -28.92
C THR A 264 -37.02 16.62 -29.94
N TYR A 265 -36.52 16.14 -31.08
CA TYR A 265 -36.20 16.92 -32.28
C TYR A 265 -37.16 16.54 -33.42
#